data_AF-A0A934FRN4-F1
#
_entry.id   AF-A0A934FRN4-F1
#
_cell.length_a   1.000
_cell.length_b   1.000
_cell.length_c   1.000
_cell.angle_alpha   90.00
_cell.angle_beta   90.00
_cell.angle_gamma   90.00
#
_symmetry.space_group_name_H-M   'P 1'
#
loop_
_entity.id
_entity.type
_entity.pdbx_description
1 polymer ?
#
loop_
_entity_poly.entity_id
_entity_poly.type
_entity_poly.pdbx_seq_one_letter_code
_entity_poly.pdbx_strand_id
1 'polypeptide(L)'
;MTRIGRVAVLLALLAVPLAAQGDAPKVLRLEPEHGARDVDPARKELTIAFDRDMDTAHGWSLCGGGQSFPTCTAFAWRDARTLVVTVGLRPGQRYEIELNCATSSQSFRDTAGRVLAPAPWSFTTSGKPEPVTPLTREQNAAAVDELLRLVTVEYSHKDRVVDDWPARFGAQREGLLDATEKMVFAARAATLLGAAQDPHLWLAVERRIVPSFRRAATPNFDGKALRLALPGVEAVNPAVWRATIESSGMRIGYLAVTTLARGRE
;
A
#
# COMPACT_ATOMS: atom_id res chain seq x y z
N MET A 1 -7.81 30.23 -76.61
CA MET A 1 -8.74 29.86 -75.52
C MET A 1 -8.36 28.49 -75.00
N THR A 2 -7.66 28.39 -73.86
CA THR A 2 -7.54 27.14 -73.09
C THR A 2 -7.19 27.49 -71.64
N ARG A 3 -8.08 27.13 -70.70
CA ARG A 3 -8.03 27.52 -69.29
C ARG A 3 -7.06 26.62 -68.51
N ILE A 4 -6.18 27.22 -67.73
CA ILE A 4 -5.37 26.55 -66.69
C ILE A 4 -6.24 26.38 -65.45
N GLY A 5 -6.51 25.12 -65.06
CA GLY A 5 -7.23 24.80 -63.83
C GLY A 5 -6.33 24.97 -62.60
N ARG A 6 -6.75 25.80 -61.65
CA ARG A 6 -6.10 25.93 -60.34
C ARG A 6 -6.68 24.88 -59.39
N VAL A 7 -5.87 23.91 -59.00
CA VAL A 7 -6.17 23.00 -57.89
C VAL A 7 -5.84 23.74 -56.59
N ALA A 8 -6.86 24.07 -55.81
CA ALA A 8 -6.70 24.58 -54.45
C ALA A 8 -6.58 23.39 -53.49
N VAL A 9 -5.38 23.19 -52.93
CA VAL A 9 -5.17 22.24 -51.82
C VAL A 9 -5.57 22.95 -50.54
N LEU A 10 -6.68 22.55 -49.94
CA LEU A 10 -7.12 23.02 -48.63
C LEU A 10 -6.38 22.21 -47.56
N LEU A 11 -5.35 22.79 -46.93
CA LEU A 11 -4.75 22.22 -45.72
C LEU A 11 -5.70 22.49 -44.55
N ALA A 12 -6.50 21.49 -44.17
CA ALA A 12 -7.23 21.52 -42.91
C ALA A 12 -6.24 21.21 -41.77
N LEU A 13 -5.77 22.26 -41.08
CA LEU A 13 -5.08 22.14 -39.80
C LEU A 13 -6.08 21.64 -38.75
N LEU A 14 -6.07 20.33 -38.52
CA LEU A 14 -6.67 19.72 -37.33
C LEU A 14 -5.91 20.25 -36.11
N ALA A 15 -6.45 21.28 -35.47
CA ALA A 15 -6.04 21.67 -34.13
C ALA A 15 -6.44 20.53 -33.19
N VAL A 16 -5.50 19.63 -32.91
CA VAL A 16 -5.60 18.71 -31.78
C VAL A 16 -5.59 19.59 -30.54
N PRO A 17 -6.66 19.61 -29.71
CA PRO A 17 -6.59 20.34 -28.46
C PRO A 17 -5.50 19.67 -27.63
N LEU A 18 -4.41 20.40 -27.36
CA LEU A 18 -3.52 20.07 -26.26
C LEU A 18 -4.41 20.07 -25.03
N ALA A 19 -4.76 18.89 -24.52
CA ALA A 19 -5.32 18.78 -23.18
C ALA A 19 -4.34 19.49 -22.26
N ALA A 20 -4.77 20.60 -21.66
CA ALA A 20 -3.98 21.32 -20.70
C ALA A 20 -3.56 20.31 -19.61
N GLN A 21 -2.27 19.99 -19.56
CA GLN A 21 -1.69 19.28 -18.42
C GLN A 21 -1.74 20.24 -17.24
N GLY A 22 -2.91 20.39 -16.63
CA GLY A 22 -3.04 21.20 -15.42
C GLY A 22 -2.23 20.56 -14.29
N ASP A 23 -1.68 21.37 -13.40
CA ASP A 23 -0.90 20.96 -12.23
C ASP A 23 -1.54 19.81 -11.44
N ALA A 24 -0.75 18.97 -10.77
CA ALA A 24 -1.27 17.99 -9.80
C ALA A 24 -1.94 18.67 -8.58
N PRO A 25 -2.83 17.97 -7.84
CA PRO A 25 -3.37 18.45 -6.58
C PRO A 25 -2.26 18.80 -5.58
N LYS A 26 -2.52 19.77 -4.71
CA LYS A 26 -1.61 20.18 -3.64
C LYS A 26 -2.33 20.18 -2.30
N VAL A 27 -1.60 19.87 -1.23
CA VAL A 27 -2.10 19.99 0.14
C VAL A 27 -2.02 21.46 0.54
N LEU A 28 -3.17 22.06 0.86
CA LEU A 28 -3.26 23.45 1.30
C LEU A 28 -3.04 23.58 2.81
N ARG A 29 -3.62 22.65 3.58
CA ARG A 29 -3.55 22.68 5.06
C ARG A 29 -3.64 21.29 5.64
N LEU A 30 -2.92 21.11 6.74
CA LEU A 30 -2.94 19.93 7.59
C LEU A 30 -3.28 20.37 9.01
N GLU A 31 -4.17 19.64 9.68
CA GLU A 31 -4.47 19.84 11.09
C GLU A 31 -4.34 18.52 11.83
N PRO A 32 -3.36 18.36 12.73
CA PRO A 32 -2.29 19.31 13.08
C PRO A 32 -1.36 19.69 11.90
N GLU A 33 -0.72 20.85 11.98
CA GLU A 33 0.25 21.25 10.95
C GLU A 33 1.42 20.26 10.87
N HIS A 34 2.07 20.20 9.70
CA HIS A 34 3.26 19.38 9.55
C HIS A 34 4.37 19.85 10.51
N GLY A 35 4.92 18.92 11.29
CA GLY A 35 5.93 19.19 12.29
C GLY A 35 5.39 19.75 13.62
N ALA A 36 4.07 19.87 13.77
CA ALA A 36 3.45 20.39 14.99
C ALA A 36 3.91 19.60 16.23
N ARG A 37 4.12 20.31 17.32
CA ARG A 37 4.46 19.76 18.64
C ARG A 37 3.32 20.03 19.61
N ASP A 38 3.36 19.31 20.73
CA ASP A 38 2.41 19.47 21.84
C ASP A 38 0.93 19.33 21.44
N VAL A 39 0.66 18.51 20.40
CA VAL A 39 -0.70 18.21 19.96
C VAL A 39 -1.44 17.49 21.09
N ASP A 40 -2.66 17.93 21.39
CA ASP A 40 -3.48 17.27 22.41
C ASP A 40 -3.75 15.80 22.01
N PRO A 41 -3.31 14.80 22.82
CA PRO A 41 -3.59 13.39 22.55
C PRO A 41 -5.09 13.04 22.63
N ALA A 42 -5.93 13.89 23.24
CA ALA A 42 -7.38 13.71 23.24
C ALA A 42 -8.04 14.08 21.90
N ARG A 43 -7.32 14.76 20.99
CA ARG A 43 -7.80 15.08 19.64
C ARG A 43 -8.29 13.81 18.92
N LYS A 44 -9.48 13.89 18.33
CA LYS A 44 -10.13 12.78 17.63
C LYS A 44 -10.13 12.89 16.11
N GLU A 45 -9.71 14.03 15.57
CA GLU A 45 -9.77 14.29 14.13
C GLU A 45 -8.44 14.84 13.61
N LEU A 46 -8.03 14.31 12.46
CA LEU A 46 -7.04 14.90 11.58
C LEU A 46 -7.74 15.45 10.34
N THR A 47 -7.37 16.65 9.90
CA THR A 47 -7.97 17.29 8.72
C THR A 47 -6.91 17.50 7.65
N ILE A 48 -7.25 17.14 6.40
CA ILE A 48 -6.41 17.38 5.22
C ILE A 48 -7.25 18.20 4.23
N ALA A 49 -6.81 19.42 3.94
CA ALA A 49 -7.44 20.27 2.94
C ALA A 49 -6.57 20.37 1.68
N PHE A 50 -7.21 20.21 0.52
CA PHE A 50 -6.56 20.27 -0.79
C PHE A 50 -6.89 21.58 -1.51
N ASP A 51 -6.05 21.96 -2.47
CA ASP A 51 -6.20 23.18 -3.26
C ASP A 51 -7.37 23.14 -4.28
N ARG A 52 -8.00 21.97 -4.45
CA ARG A 52 -9.02 21.71 -5.49
C ARG A 52 -9.95 20.56 -5.12
N ASP A 53 -10.99 20.39 -5.92
CA ASP A 53 -11.95 19.29 -5.81
C ASP A 53 -11.25 17.95 -6.07
N MET A 54 -11.42 17.04 -5.13
CA MET A 54 -10.84 15.70 -5.12
C MET A 54 -11.85 14.67 -5.59
N ASP A 55 -11.35 13.55 -6.11
CA ASP A 55 -12.17 12.37 -6.35
C ASP A 55 -12.49 11.70 -5.01
N THR A 56 -13.70 11.96 -4.51
CA THR A 56 -14.16 11.44 -3.22
C THR A 56 -14.65 9.99 -3.28
N ALA A 57 -14.78 9.41 -4.48
CA ALA A 57 -15.32 8.06 -4.69
C ALA A 57 -14.23 6.97 -4.71
N HIS A 58 -13.00 7.27 -5.18
CA HIS A 58 -11.93 6.29 -5.34
C HIS A 58 -11.05 6.05 -4.09
N GLY A 59 -11.53 6.48 -2.92
CA GLY A 59 -10.92 6.21 -1.63
C GLY A 59 -9.74 7.12 -1.27
N TRP A 60 -8.90 6.69 -0.32
CA TRP A 60 -7.79 7.47 0.26
C TRP A 60 -6.52 6.61 0.41
N SER A 61 -5.36 7.25 0.55
CA SER A 61 -4.07 6.57 0.77
C SER A 61 -3.25 7.29 1.82
N LEU A 62 -3.41 6.87 3.08
CA LEU A 62 -2.59 7.30 4.21
C LEU A 62 -1.62 6.15 4.55
N CYS A 63 -0.35 6.36 4.24
CA CYS A 63 0.69 5.36 4.36
C CYS A 63 1.50 5.58 5.63
N GLY A 64 2.02 4.49 6.19
CA GLY A 64 2.76 4.47 7.43
C GLY A 64 2.55 3.14 8.15
N GLY A 65 2.95 3.05 9.42
CA GLY A 65 2.61 1.89 10.23
C GLY A 65 3.34 1.82 11.56
N GLY A 66 2.85 0.93 12.42
CA GLY A 66 3.40 0.72 13.77
C GLY A 66 3.03 1.83 14.74
N GLN A 67 3.87 1.99 15.77
CA GLN A 67 3.56 2.91 16.87
C GLN A 67 3.50 4.38 16.45
N SER A 68 4.20 4.76 15.37
CA SER A 68 4.17 6.10 14.79
C SER A 68 3.01 6.33 13.80
N PHE A 69 2.10 5.36 13.59
CA PHE A 69 0.90 5.58 12.81
C PHE A 69 -0.32 5.70 13.72
N PRO A 70 -1.20 6.71 13.52
CA PRO A 70 -2.36 6.87 14.37
C PRO A 70 -3.35 5.72 14.18
N THR A 71 -4.13 5.42 15.22
CA THR A 71 -5.23 4.45 15.09
C THR A 71 -6.37 5.13 14.35
N CYS A 72 -6.41 5.00 13.02
CA CYS A 72 -7.53 5.51 12.22
C CYS A 72 -8.73 4.58 12.31
N THR A 73 -9.90 5.12 12.65
CA THR A 73 -11.15 4.37 12.84
C THR A 73 -12.21 4.69 11.78
N ALA A 74 -12.20 5.90 11.22
CA ALA A 74 -13.12 6.32 10.17
C ALA A 74 -12.47 7.38 9.25
N PHE A 75 -12.99 7.48 8.04
CA PHE A 75 -12.58 8.45 7.03
C PHE A 75 -13.84 9.02 6.39
N ALA A 76 -13.92 10.34 6.31
CA ALA A 76 -15.07 11.02 5.73
C ALA A 76 -14.63 12.30 5.01
N TRP A 77 -15.09 12.47 3.78
CA TRP A 77 -14.99 13.76 3.10
C TRP A 77 -16.01 14.71 3.72
N ARG A 78 -15.54 15.79 4.32
CA ARG A 78 -16.41 16.86 4.84
C ARG A 78 -17.03 17.66 3.69
N ASP A 79 -16.24 17.85 2.64
CA ASP A 79 -16.60 18.51 1.38
C ASP A 79 -15.71 17.97 0.25
N ALA A 80 -15.82 18.52 -0.96
CA ALA A 80 -15.06 18.08 -2.13
C ALA A 80 -13.53 18.25 -2.00
N ARG A 81 -13.04 19.01 -1.01
CA ARG A 81 -11.62 19.36 -0.85
C ARG A 81 -11.04 19.00 0.52
N THR A 82 -11.87 18.51 1.44
CA THR A 82 -11.46 18.30 2.83
C THR A 82 -11.76 16.89 3.28
N LEU A 83 -10.71 16.12 3.56
CA LEU A 83 -10.81 14.81 4.20
C LEU A 83 -10.63 14.95 5.71
N VAL A 84 -11.54 14.34 6.47
CA VAL A 84 -11.45 14.19 7.93
C VAL A 84 -11.18 12.72 8.25
N VAL A 85 -10.18 12.50 9.11
CA VAL A 85 -9.79 11.18 9.59
C VAL A 85 -10.03 11.10 11.09
N THR A 86 -10.89 10.19 11.53
CA THR A 86 -11.10 9.92 12.94
C THR A 86 -9.96 9.07 13.50
N VAL A 87 -9.33 9.53 14.57
CA VAL A 87 -8.10 8.94 15.12
C VAL A 87 -8.13 8.73 16.63
N GLY A 88 -7.40 7.71 17.07
CA GLY A 88 -6.89 7.58 18.44
C GLY A 88 -5.41 7.92 18.48
N LEU A 89 -5.04 8.86 19.36
CA LEU A 89 -3.67 9.29 19.60
C LEU A 89 -3.23 8.92 21.03
N ARG A 90 -1.94 8.64 21.21
CA ARG A 90 -1.31 8.38 22.51
C ARG A 90 -0.49 9.61 22.92
N PRO A 91 -0.37 9.92 24.23
CA PRO A 91 0.48 11.00 24.72
C PRO A 91 1.97 10.78 24.41
N GLY A 92 2.72 11.87 24.23
CA GLY A 92 4.18 11.88 24.02
C GLY A 92 4.67 11.11 22.77
N GLN A 93 3.78 10.84 21.81
CA GLN A 93 4.07 10.03 20.64
C GLN A 93 4.30 10.93 19.43
N ARG A 94 5.37 10.65 18.69
CA ARG A 94 5.56 11.18 17.33
C ARG A 94 4.79 10.31 16.34
N TYR A 95 3.97 10.96 15.53
CA TYR A 95 3.22 10.36 14.43
C TYR A 95 3.84 10.76 13.10
N GLU A 96 3.89 9.80 12.17
CA GLU A 96 4.45 9.93 10.83
C GLU A 96 3.53 9.22 9.84
N ILE A 97 3.11 9.98 8.84
CA ILE A 97 2.11 9.63 7.86
C ILE A 97 2.61 10.12 6.51
N GLU A 98 2.35 9.39 5.44
CA GLU A 98 2.60 9.82 4.07
C GLU A 98 1.28 9.82 3.29
N LEU A 99 0.92 10.96 2.69
CA LEU A 99 -0.24 11.09 1.81
C LEU A 99 0.16 10.60 0.42
N ASN A 100 -0.48 9.50 -0.04
CA ASN A 100 -0.03 8.66 -1.16
C ASN A 100 1.37 8.07 -0.94
N CYS A 101 1.53 6.75 -1.08
CA CYS A 101 2.83 6.12 -0.98
C CYS A 101 3.57 6.19 -2.31
N ALA A 102 4.87 6.51 -2.27
CA ALA A 102 5.69 6.62 -3.48
C ALA A 102 5.75 5.34 -4.34
N THR A 103 5.53 4.16 -3.74
CA THR A 103 5.77 2.86 -4.40
C THR A 103 4.54 1.98 -4.59
N SER A 104 3.37 2.31 -4.02
CA SER A 104 2.21 1.40 -4.06
C SER A 104 0.86 2.10 -4.26
N SER A 105 0.45 2.95 -3.31
CA SER A 105 -0.95 3.41 -3.21
C SER A 105 -1.03 4.91 -3.46
N GLN A 106 -1.75 5.30 -4.51
CA GLN A 106 -1.84 6.68 -4.99
C GLN A 106 -3.31 7.11 -5.15
N SER A 107 -4.13 6.90 -4.12
CA SER A 107 -5.58 7.12 -4.22
C SER A 107 -6.02 8.56 -4.06
N PHE A 108 -5.22 9.45 -3.44
CA PHE A 108 -5.53 10.89 -3.48
C PHE A 108 -5.27 11.45 -4.88
N ARG A 109 -6.35 11.73 -5.59
CA ARG A 109 -6.37 12.32 -6.93
C ARG A 109 -7.51 13.31 -7.06
N ASP A 110 -7.40 14.24 -8.01
CA ASP A 110 -8.53 15.12 -8.34
C ASP A 110 -9.57 14.46 -9.25
N THR A 111 -10.65 15.19 -9.50
CA THR A 111 -11.75 14.78 -10.39
C THR A 111 -11.32 14.54 -11.84
N ALA A 112 -10.13 15.01 -12.24
CA ALA A 112 -9.52 14.73 -13.54
C ALA A 112 -8.55 13.53 -13.50
N GLY A 113 -8.45 12.83 -12.36
CA GLY A 113 -7.63 11.65 -12.16
C GLY A 113 -6.15 11.94 -11.85
N ARG A 114 -5.73 13.21 -11.76
CA ARG A 114 -4.34 13.58 -11.51
C ARG A 114 -3.98 13.29 -10.05
N VAL A 115 -2.87 12.61 -9.85
CA VAL A 115 -2.43 12.10 -8.55
C VAL A 115 -1.70 13.18 -7.75
N LEU A 116 -2.04 13.31 -6.47
CA LEU A 116 -1.24 14.07 -5.50
C LEU A 116 0.13 13.42 -5.34
N ALA A 117 1.21 14.18 -5.51
CA ALA A 117 2.56 13.69 -5.24
C ALA A 117 2.69 13.25 -3.77
N PRO A 118 3.46 12.18 -3.46
CA PRO A 118 3.67 11.73 -2.09
C PRO A 118 4.09 12.88 -1.17
N ALA A 119 3.34 13.09 -0.09
CA ALA A 119 3.54 14.21 0.83
C ALA A 119 3.68 13.71 2.28
N PRO A 120 4.84 13.90 2.94
CA PRO A 120 5.02 13.50 4.33
C PRO A 120 4.24 14.42 5.28
N TRP A 121 3.70 13.85 6.34
CA TRP A 121 3.00 14.53 7.43
C TRP A 121 3.46 13.96 8.77
N SER A 122 4.05 14.80 9.61
CA SER A 122 4.40 14.42 10.98
C SER A 122 3.83 15.39 12.00
N PHE A 123 3.59 14.91 13.22
CA PHE A 123 3.29 15.75 14.38
C PHE A 123 3.62 14.98 15.67
N THR A 124 3.74 15.67 16.78
CA THR A 124 4.06 15.07 18.10
C THR A 124 3.01 15.48 19.11
N THR A 125 2.47 14.51 19.84
CA THR A 125 1.52 14.78 20.91
C THR A 125 2.20 15.21 22.20
N SER A 126 1.52 16.03 22.99
CA SER A 126 1.97 16.42 24.33
C SER A 126 1.91 15.25 25.31
N GLY A 127 2.58 15.41 26.45
CA GLY A 127 2.62 14.41 27.52
C GLY A 127 3.82 13.47 27.44
N LYS A 128 3.89 12.54 28.39
CA LYS A 128 4.94 11.51 28.40
C LYS A 128 4.50 10.33 27.54
N PRO A 129 5.41 9.75 26.72
CA PRO A 129 5.13 8.48 26.06
C PRO A 129 4.62 7.49 27.09
N GLU A 130 3.58 6.74 26.73
CA GLU A 130 3.17 5.60 27.54
C GLU A 130 4.37 4.65 27.69
N PRO A 131 4.69 4.17 28.90
CA PRO A 131 5.78 3.23 29.08
C PRO A 131 5.51 2.00 28.22
N VAL A 132 6.37 1.75 27.24
CA VAL A 132 6.34 0.47 26.52
C VAL A 132 6.90 -0.56 27.49
N THR A 133 6.03 -1.43 28.02
CA THR A 133 6.49 -2.55 28.86
C THR A 133 7.36 -3.46 28.01
N PRO A 134 8.66 -3.60 28.33
CA PRO A 134 9.53 -4.49 27.58
C PRO A 134 9.06 -5.93 27.70
N LEU A 135 9.28 -6.71 26.64
CA LEU A 135 9.06 -8.16 26.70
C LEU A 135 10.03 -8.79 27.71
N THR A 136 9.50 -9.68 28.54
CA THR A 136 10.33 -10.48 29.43
C THR A 136 10.85 -11.72 28.71
N ARG A 137 12.00 -12.25 29.15
CA ARG A 137 12.52 -13.54 28.63
C ARG A 137 11.51 -14.68 28.79
N GLU A 138 10.72 -14.66 29.87
CA GLU A 138 9.68 -15.66 30.13
C GLU A 138 8.55 -15.58 29.08
N GLN A 139 8.06 -14.37 28.79
CA GLN A 139 7.07 -14.17 27.73
C GLN A 139 7.62 -14.61 26.37
N ASN A 140 8.88 -14.28 26.09
CA ASN A 140 9.54 -14.70 24.86
C ASN A 140 9.68 -16.23 24.80
N ALA A 141 10.06 -16.90 25.89
CA ALA A 141 10.18 -18.35 25.93
C ALA A 141 8.83 -19.03 25.62
N ALA A 142 7.76 -18.59 26.27
CA ALA A 142 6.41 -19.10 26.00
C ALA A 142 5.99 -18.88 24.54
N ALA A 143 6.29 -17.71 23.98
CA ALA A 143 5.98 -17.41 22.58
C ALA A 143 6.80 -18.26 21.59
N VAL A 144 8.07 -18.54 21.89
CA VAL A 144 8.92 -19.41 21.05
C VAL A 144 8.41 -20.84 21.09
N ASP A 145 8.02 -21.33 22.27
CA ASP A 145 7.54 -22.69 22.44
C ASP A 145 6.19 -22.89 21.71
N GLU A 146 5.28 -21.91 21.82
CA GLU A 146 4.02 -21.95 21.06
C GLU A 146 4.25 -21.81 19.55
N LEU A 147 5.19 -20.97 19.11
CA LEU A 147 5.50 -20.84 17.69
C LEU A 147 6.09 -22.15 17.12
N LEU A 148 6.97 -22.82 17.87
CA LEU A 148 7.49 -24.13 17.50
C LEU A 148 6.35 -25.15 17.40
N ARG A 149 5.42 -25.18 18.37
CA ARG A 149 4.24 -26.05 18.33
C ARG A 149 3.41 -25.78 17.07
N LEU A 150 3.05 -24.53 16.80
CA LEU A 150 2.27 -24.14 15.62
C LEU A 150 2.93 -24.61 14.32
N VAL A 151 4.24 -24.40 14.18
CA VAL A 151 4.99 -24.81 12.98
C VAL A 151 5.09 -26.32 12.85
N THR A 152 5.23 -27.06 13.96
CA THR A 152 5.39 -28.51 13.92
C THR A 152 4.07 -29.29 13.87
N VAL A 153 2.96 -28.68 14.31
CA VAL A 153 1.67 -29.35 14.46
C VAL A 153 0.62 -28.83 13.48
N GLU A 154 0.44 -27.51 13.39
CA GLU A 154 -0.66 -26.90 12.64
C GLU A 154 -0.27 -26.53 11.20
N TYR A 155 1.00 -26.22 10.97
CA TYR A 155 1.46 -25.79 9.66
C TYR A 155 1.55 -26.95 8.68
N SER A 156 0.62 -27.01 7.72
CA SER A 156 0.47 -28.13 6.79
C SER A 156 1.66 -28.35 5.85
N HIS A 157 2.51 -27.34 5.63
CA HIS A 157 3.68 -27.42 4.74
C HIS A 157 5.01 -27.46 5.50
N LYS A 158 4.98 -27.82 6.79
CA LYS A 158 6.15 -27.85 7.66
C LYS A 158 7.34 -28.63 7.09
N ASP A 159 7.10 -29.74 6.41
CA ASP A 159 8.16 -30.62 5.87
C ASP A 159 8.47 -30.35 4.39
N ARG A 160 7.98 -29.24 3.81
CA ARG A 160 8.16 -28.95 2.37
C ARG A 160 9.60 -28.54 2.02
N VAL A 161 10.26 -27.81 2.92
CA VAL A 161 11.59 -27.21 2.69
C VAL A 161 12.50 -27.37 3.91
N VAL A 162 11.94 -27.41 5.12
CA VAL A 162 12.71 -27.49 6.36
C VAL A 162 12.52 -28.87 6.97
N ASP A 163 13.61 -29.59 7.14
CA ASP A 163 13.60 -30.97 7.64
C ASP A 163 13.58 -31.06 9.18
N ASP A 164 14.16 -30.06 9.87
CA ASP A 164 14.26 -30.04 11.33
C ASP A 164 13.97 -28.65 11.91
N TRP A 165 12.70 -28.44 12.26
CA TRP A 165 12.26 -27.22 12.95
C TRP A 165 12.84 -27.08 14.36
N PRO A 166 12.79 -28.10 15.24
CA PRO A 166 13.39 -28.02 16.57
C PRO A 166 14.85 -27.55 16.59
N ALA A 167 15.72 -28.11 15.74
CA ALA A 167 17.12 -27.69 15.67
C ALA A 167 17.26 -26.24 15.22
N ARG A 168 16.46 -25.81 14.24
CA ARG A 168 16.45 -24.42 13.75
C ARG A 168 15.99 -23.43 14.82
N PHE A 169 14.92 -23.77 15.55
CA PHE A 169 14.46 -22.99 16.69
C PHE A 169 15.51 -22.94 17.80
N GLY A 170 16.16 -24.06 18.11
CA GLY A 170 17.26 -24.11 19.07
C GLY A 170 18.40 -23.16 18.72
N ALA A 171 18.83 -23.12 17.45
CA ALA A 171 19.91 -22.26 16.98
C ALA A 171 19.61 -20.75 17.08
N GLN A 172 18.32 -20.36 17.04
CA GLN A 172 17.90 -18.95 17.09
C GLN A 172 17.26 -18.56 18.43
N ARG A 173 17.16 -19.51 19.37
CA ARG A 173 16.38 -19.33 20.60
C ARG A 173 16.86 -18.15 21.42
N GLU A 174 18.16 -18.05 21.69
CA GLU A 174 18.72 -16.94 22.47
C GLU A 174 18.41 -15.57 21.86
N GLY A 175 18.55 -15.46 20.53
CA GLY A 175 18.18 -14.25 19.81
C GLY A 175 16.70 -13.90 19.97
N LEU A 176 15.79 -14.88 20.05
CA LEU A 176 14.37 -14.61 20.30
C LEU A 176 14.10 -14.22 21.76
N LEU A 177 14.78 -14.87 22.71
CA LEU A 177 14.65 -14.56 24.15
C LEU A 177 15.14 -13.16 24.51
N ASP A 178 16.17 -12.67 23.84
CA ASP A 178 16.79 -11.35 24.06
C ASP A 178 15.98 -10.18 23.49
N ALA A 179 14.88 -10.43 22.79
CA ALA A 179 14.08 -9.36 22.20
C ALA A 179 13.30 -8.61 23.28
N THR A 180 13.62 -7.34 23.49
CA THR A 180 12.92 -6.47 24.46
C THR A 180 11.65 -5.83 23.89
N GLU A 181 11.48 -5.85 22.57
CA GLU A 181 10.34 -5.27 21.86
C GLU A 181 9.63 -6.32 20.99
N LYS A 182 8.29 -6.26 20.92
CA LYS A 182 7.46 -7.15 20.09
C LYS A 182 7.89 -7.17 18.63
N MET A 183 8.31 -6.02 18.09
CA MET A 183 8.72 -5.94 16.70
C MET A 183 10.09 -6.54 16.41
N VAL A 184 11.01 -6.43 17.37
CA VAL A 184 12.30 -7.11 17.28
C VAL A 184 12.10 -8.62 17.36
N PHE A 185 11.25 -9.09 18.28
CA PHE A 185 10.89 -10.51 18.38
C PHE A 185 10.30 -11.02 17.05
N ALA A 186 9.29 -10.34 16.52
CA ALA A 186 8.63 -10.76 15.30
C ALA A 186 9.52 -10.70 14.07
N ALA A 187 10.44 -9.73 13.96
CA ALA A 187 11.41 -9.68 12.86
C ALA A 187 12.39 -10.87 12.91
N ARG A 188 12.88 -11.21 14.10
CA ARG A 188 13.75 -12.37 14.32
C ARG A 188 13.01 -13.69 14.02
N ALA A 189 11.78 -13.81 14.50
CA ALA A 189 10.92 -14.96 14.22
C ALA A 189 10.60 -15.08 12.72
N ALA A 190 10.27 -13.98 12.04
CA ALA A 190 10.05 -13.98 10.59
C ALA A 190 11.28 -14.46 9.82
N THR A 191 12.48 -14.05 10.23
CA THR A 191 13.75 -14.50 9.64
C THR A 191 13.95 -16.00 9.83
N LEU A 192 13.63 -16.53 11.01
CA LEU A 192 13.65 -17.97 11.27
C LEU A 192 12.67 -18.70 10.35
N LEU A 193 11.42 -18.22 10.26
CA LEU A 193 10.34 -18.85 9.50
C LEU A 193 10.55 -18.77 7.99
N GLY A 194 11.31 -17.78 7.52
CA GLY A 194 11.59 -17.58 6.09
C GLY A 194 12.26 -18.77 5.39
N ALA A 195 12.85 -19.71 6.14
CA ALA A 195 13.34 -20.96 5.58
C ALA A 195 12.24 -21.86 5.00
N ALA A 196 10.98 -21.71 5.42
CA ALA A 196 9.86 -22.38 4.78
C ALA A 196 9.65 -21.93 3.33
N GLN A 197 10.24 -20.79 2.93
CA GLN A 197 10.05 -20.15 1.62
C GLN A 197 8.57 -20.03 1.23
N ASP A 198 7.74 -19.72 2.21
CA ASP A 198 6.28 -19.68 2.07
C ASP A 198 5.78 -18.24 2.20
N PRO A 199 5.27 -17.62 1.11
CA PRO A 199 4.71 -16.27 1.17
C PRO A 199 3.43 -16.18 2.02
N HIS A 200 2.85 -17.32 2.40
CA HIS A 200 1.65 -17.40 3.24
C HIS A 200 1.95 -17.48 4.74
N LEU A 201 3.23 -17.54 5.12
CA LEU A 201 3.65 -17.52 6.51
C LEU A 201 4.08 -16.11 6.90
N TRP A 202 3.35 -15.49 7.83
CA TRP A 202 3.66 -14.16 8.33
C TRP A 202 3.31 -14.06 9.82
N LEU A 203 3.96 -13.14 10.54
CA LEU A 203 3.57 -12.79 11.89
C LEU A 203 2.72 -11.53 11.88
N ALA A 204 1.76 -11.45 12.81
CA ALA A 204 1.02 -10.24 13.09
C ALA A 204 1.45 -9.69 14.44
N VAL A 205 1.88 -8.43 14.48
CA VAL A 205 2.10 -7.69 15.73
C VAL A 205 1.22 -6.47 15.68
N GLU A 206 0.19 -6.47 16.54
CA GLU A 206 -0.85 -5.44 16.55
C GLU A 206 -1.49 -5.32 15.17
N ARG A 207 -1.28 -4.20 14.45
CA ARG A 207 -1.79 -3.98 13.09
C ARG A 207 -0.73 -4.15 11.99
N ARG A 208 0.47 -4.63 12.32
CA ARG A 208 1.55 -4.85 11.33
C ARG A 208 1.67 -6.32 10.98
N ILE A 209 1.80 -6.58 9.68
CA ILE A 209 2.21 -7.88 9.15
C ILE A 209 3.72 -7.86 8.94
N VAL A 210 4.41 -8.85 9.50
CA VAL A 210 5.82 -9.12 9.26
C VAL A 210 5.91 -10.37 8.37
N PRO A 211 6.17 -10.21 7.06
CA PRO A 211 6.27 -11.36 6.17
C PRO A 211 7.52 -12.18 6.52
N SER A 212 7.41 -13.51 6.54
CA SER A 212 8.58 -14.39 6.72
C SER A 212 9.37 -14.58 5.42
N PHE A 213 8.68 -14.50 4.28
CA PHE A 213 9.27 -14.72 2.97
C PHE A 213 8.61 -13.85 1.91
N ARG A 214 9.41 -13.39 0.94
CA ARG A 214 8.91 -12.76 -0.30
C ARG A 214 9.52 -13.46 -1.49
N ARG A 215 8.67 -13.95 -2.39
CA ARG A 215 9.11 -14.51 -3.66
C ARG A 215 9.37 -13.38 -4.65
N ALA A 216 10.60 -13.29 -5.15
CA ALA A 216 10.86 -12.58 -6.40
C ALA A 216 10.24 -13.39 -7.53
N ALA A 217 9.22 -12.83 -8.19
CA ALA A 217 8.57 -13.47 -9.32
C ALA A 217 8.55 -12.48 -10.48
N THR A 218 9.15 -12.89 -11.60
CA THR A 218 9.00 -12.21 -12.87
C THR A 218 7.61 -12.54 -13.41
N PRO A 219 6.83 -11.55 -13.85
CA PRO A 219 5.58 -11.82 -14.56
C PRO A 219 5.84 -12.81 -15.70
N ASN A 220 5.04 -13.87 -15.75
CA ASN A 220 5.12 -14.90 -16.79
C ASN A 220 4.23 -14.58 -18.00
N PHE A 221 3.76 -13.33 -18.13
CA PHE A 221 2.90 -12.88 -19.21
C PHE A 221 3.44 -11.58 -19.80
N ASP A 222 3.27 -11.43 -21.12
CA ASP A 222 3.60 -10.21 -21.83
C ASP A 222 2.34 -9.33 -21.95
N GLY A 223 2.29 -8.28 -21.14
CA GLY A 223 1.17 -7.34 -21.15
C GLY A 223 1.07 -6.48 -22.41
N LYS A 224 2.14 -6.39 -23.23
CA LYS A 224 2.10 -5.76 -24.56
C LYS A 224 1.47 -6.75 -25.55
N ALA A 225 1.95 -7.99 -25.60
CA ALA A 225 1.37 -9.03 -26.46
C ALA A 225 -0.12 -9.28 -26.15
N LEU A 226 -0.52 -9.29 -24.87
CA LEU A 226 -1.92 -9.42 -24.47
C LEU A 226 -2.81 -8.31 -25.05
N ARG A 227 -2.31 -7.07 -25.08
CA ARG A 227 -3.02 -5.92 -25.66
C ARG A 227 -3.12 -5.97 -27.18
N LEU A 228 -2.12 -6.55 -27.85
CA LEU A 228 -2.20 -6.81 -29.29
C LEU A 228 -3.20 -7.93 -29.62
N ALA A 229 -3.23 -8.99 -28.81
CA ALA A 229 -4.06 -10.17 -29.05
C ALA A 229 -5.54 -9.97 -28.70
N LEU A 230 -5.85 -9.11 -27.72
CA LEU A 230 -7.21 -8.82 -27.27
C LEU A 230 -7.55 -7.35 -27.55
N PRO A 231 -8.04 -7.03 -28.77
CA PRO A 231 -8.54 -5.69 -29.06
C PRO A 231 -9.71 -5.37 -28.11
N GLY A 232 -9.64 -4.23 -27.44
CA GLY A 232 -10.65 -3.81 -26.45
C GLY A 232 -10.39 -4.28 -25.01
N VAL A 233 -9.17 -4.69 -24.67
CA VAL A 233 -8.82 -4.93 -23.27
C VAL A 233 -8.80 -3.61 -22.46
N GLU A 234 -9.55 -3.59 -21.36
CA GLU A 234 -9.69 -2.49 -20.43
C GLU A 234 -9.12 -2.86 -19.06
N ALA A 235 -8.37 -1.96 -18.45
CA ALA A 235 -7.98 -2.12 -17.05
C ALA A 235 -9.16 -1.75 -16.14
N VAL A 236 -9.65 -2.72 -15.35
CA VAL A 236 -10.60 -2.48 -14.27
C VAL A 236 -9.89 -1.84 -13.08
N ASN A 237 -8.68 -2.31 -12.79
CA ASN A 237 -7.77 -1.73 -11.81
C ASN A 237 -6.31 -2.13 -12.16
N PRO A 238 -5.28 -1.71 -11.40
CA PRO A 238 -3.88 -2.03 -11.71
C PRO A 238 -3.56 -3.53 -11.85
N ALA A 239 -4.36 -4.39 -11.21
CA ALA A 239 -4.18 -5.84 -11.17
C ALA A 239 -5.19 -6.61 -12.03
N VAL A 240 -6.29 -5.99 -12.48
CA VAL A 240 -7.40 -6.69 -13.12
C VAL A 240 -7.75 -6.03 -14.43
N TRP A 241 -7.64 -6.76 -15.54
CA TRP A 241 -8.04 -6.31 -16.87
C TRP A 241 -9.14 -7.22 -17.40
N ARG A 242 -10.00 -6.68 -18.27
CA ARG A 242 -11.07 -7.42 -18.92
C ARG A 242 -11.09 -7.12 -20.41
N ALA A 243 -11.56 -8.06 -21.23
CA ALA A 243 -11.86 -7.80 -22.63
C ALA A 243 -13.11 -8.59 -23.02
N THR A 244 -13.85 -8.11 -24.01
CA THR A 244 -14.94 -8.89 -24.62
C THR A 244 -14.71 -8.89 -26.11
N ILE A 245 -14.68 -10.07 -26.71
CA ILE A 245 -14.60 -10.22 -28.17
C ILE A 245 -15.85 -10.94 -28.67
N GLU A 246 -16.29 -10.57 -29.86
CA GLU A 246 -17.30 -11.31 -30.61
C GLU A 246 -16.59 -12.09 -31.71
N SER A 247 -16.72 -13.41 -31.70
CA SER A 247 -16.11 -14.30 -32.70
C SER A 247 -17.12 -15.38 -33.07
N SER A 248 -17.36 -15.56 -34.37
CA SER A 248 -18.27 -16.57 -34.91
C SER A 248 -19.68 -16.55 -34.29
N GLY A 249 -20.21 -15.36 -34.00
CA GLY A 249 -21.55 -15.20 -33.40
C GLY A 249 -21.63 -15.48 -31.90
N MET A 250 -20.49 -15.75 -31.24
CA MET A 250 -20.40 -15.95 -29.79
C MET A 250 -19.65 -14.81 -29.13
N ARG A 251 -20.15 -14.35 -27.97
CA ARG A 251 -19.52 -13.32 -27.15
C ARG A 251 -18.70 -13.98 -26.05
N ILE A 252 -17.38 -13.73 -26.04
CA ILE A 252 -16.45 -14.32 -25.08
C ILE A 252 -15.84 -13.20 -24.23
N GLY A 253 -15.99 -13.31 -22.91
CA GLY A 253 -15.35 -12.43 -21.94
C GLY A 253 -14.03 -13.00 -21.44
N TYR A 254 -13.00 -12.16 -21.39
CA TYR A 254 -11.69 -12.45 -20.84
C TYR A 254 -11.50 -11.65 -19.55
N LEU A 255 -10.91 -12.30 -18.55
CA LEU A 255 -10.49 -11.68 -17.31
C LEU A 255 -9.03 -12.04 -17.04
N ALA A 256 -8.17 -11.03 -16.95
CA ALA A 256 -6.78 -11.19 -16.54
C ALA A 256 -6.63 -10.64 -15.12
N VAL A 257 -6.20 -11.48 -14.18
CA VAL A 257 -5.90 -11.09 -12.80
C VAL A 257 -4.42 -11.30 -12.55
N THR A 258 -3.69 -10.22 -12.29
CA THR A 258 -2.25 -10.20 -12.08
C THR A 258 -1.97 -9.90 -10.61
N THR A 259 -1.24 -10.79 -9.92
CA THR A 259 -0.99 -10.68 -8.47
C THR A 259 0.30 -9.94 -8.10
N LEU A 260 1.05 -9.43 -9.10
CA LEU A 260 2.32 -8.75 -8.89
C LEU A 260 2.26 -7.37 -9.53
N ALA A 261 2.42 -6.33 -8.71
CA ALA A 261 2.50 -4.95 -9.16
C ALA A 261 3.57 -4.85 -10.26
N ARG A 262 3.22 -4.13 -11.34
CA ARG A 262 4.09 -3.91 -12.49
C ARG A 262 5.51 -3.59 -12.01
N GLY A 263 6.49 -4.41 -12.41
CA GLY A 263 7.83 -3.90 -12.61
C GLY A 263 7.71 -2.70 -13.53
N ARG A 264 8.21 -1.55 -13.09
CA ARG A 264 8.27 -0.34 -13.91
C ARG A 264 9.15 -0.68 -15.12
N GLU A 265 8.53 -0.91 -16.27
CA GLU A 265 9.14 -0.70 -17.58
C GLU A 265 8.76 0.69 -18.08
#